data_AF-A0A9W9AY41-F1
#
_entry.id   AF-A0A9W9AY41-F1
#
_cell.length_a   1.000
_cell.length_b   1.000
_cell.length_c   1.000
_cell.angle_alpha   90.00
_cell.angle_beta   90.00
_cell.angle_gamma   90.00
#
_symmetry.space_group_name_H-M   'P 1'
#
loop_
_entity.id
_entity.type
_entity.pdbx_description
1 polymer ?
#
loop_
_entity_poly.entity_id
_entity_poly.type
_entity_poly.pdbx_seq_one_letter_code
_entity_poly.pdbx_strand_id
1 'polypeptide(L)'
;QWATFRNRLIMQQFFRLIHAEEEIDWIHIEICHLLTYICEEQRVLGAKAAEVEGENPALVLQIREYWDERARFNDLHWRSLIAIKRLRGF
;
A
#
# COMPACT_ATOMS: atom_id res chain seq x y z
N GLN A 1 -43.88 -11.33 3.38
CA GLN A 1 -43.67 -9.87 3.50
C GLN A 1 -42.17 -9.58 3.45
N TRP A 2 -41.62 -9.34 2.26
CA TRP A 2 -40.18 -9.14 2.03
C TRP A 2 -39.77 -7.66 2.05
N ALA A 3 -40.74 -6.75 1.88
CA ALA A 3 -40.52 -5.30 1.78
C ALA A 3 -40.73 -4.53 3.09
N THR A 4 -40.69 -5.19 4.26
CA THR A 4 -40.82 -4.50 5.55
C THR A 4 -39.51 -3.77 5.90
N PHE A 5 -39.60 -2.54 6.41
CA PHE A 5 -38.43 -1.71 6.78
C PHE A 5 -37.42 -2.46 7.68
N ARG A 6 -37.92 -3.21 8.66
CA ARG A 6 -37.11 -4.01 9.58
C ARG A 6 -36.27 -5.08 8.84
N ASN A 7 -36.86 -5.76 7.86
CA ASN A 7 -36.18 -6.79 7.07
C ASN A 7 -35.12 -6.17 6.15
N ARG A 8 -35.39 -4.97 5.59
CA ARG A 8 -34.39 -4.21 4.81
C ARG A 8 -33.20 -3.79 5.67
N LEU A 9 -33.43 -3.31 6.89
CA LEU A 9 -32.35 -2.91 7.80
C LEU A 9 -31.46 -4.10 8.18
N ILE A 10 -32.06 -5.26 8.48
CA ILE A 10 -31.33 -6.50 8.77
C ILE A 10 -30.50 -6.93 7.56
N MET A 11 -31.08 -6.92 6.36
CA MET A 11 -30.36 -7.26 5.13
C MET A 11 -29.18 -6.30 4.88
N GLN A 12 -29.37 -4.99 5.07
CA GLN A 12 -28.27 -4.04 4.92
C GLN A 12 -27.16 -4.26 5.95
N GLN A 13 -27.49 -4.58 7.21
CA GLN A 13 -26.49 -4.93 8.22
C GLN A 13 -25.73 -6.19 7.85
N PHE A 14 -26.44 -7.21 7.36
CA PHE A 14 -25.86 -8.46 6.91
C PHE A 14 -24.92 -8.28 5.72
N PHE A 15 -25.34 -7.54 4.68
CA PHE A 15 -24.49 -7.25 3.52
C PHE A 15 -23.28 -6.39 3.90
N ARG A 16 -23.41 -5.45 4.84
CA ARG A 16 -22.26 -4.70 5.36
C ARG A 16 -21.25 -5.60 6.06
N LEU A 17 -21.71 -6.60 6.80
CA LEU A 17 -20.83 -7.56 7.47
C LEU A 17 -20.07 -8.41 6.44
N ILE A 18 -20.77 -8.97 5.46
CA ILE A 18 -20.15 -9.76 4.38
C ILE A 18 -19.13 -8.91 3.62
N HIS A 19 -19.52 -7.69 3.23
CA HIS A 19 -18.64 -6.83 2.47
C HIS A 19 -17.41 -6.41 3.26
N ALA A 20 -17.54 -6.20 4.58
CA ALA A 20 -16.41 -5.89 5.43
C ALA A 20 -15.38 -7.04 5.46
N GLU A 21 -15.82 -8.30 5.44
CA GLU A 21 -14.91 -9.45 5.36
C GLU A 21 -14.18 -9.47 4.01
N GLU A 22 -14.88 -9.26 2.89
CA GLU A 22 -14.28 -9.18 1.56
C GLU A 22 -13.29 -8.01 1.45
N GLU A 23 -13.69 -6.82 1.93
CA GLU A 23 -12.85 -5.62 1.92
C GLU A 23 -11.53 -5.84 2.70
N ILE A 24 -11.56 -6.57 3.82
CA ILE A 24 -10.35 -6.92 4.57
C ILE A 24 -9.39 -7.74 3.70
N ASP A 25 -9.88 -8.75 2.99
CA ASP A 25 -9.06 -9.58 2.09
C ASP A 25 -8.44 -8.74 0.95
N TRP A 26 -9.24 -7.87 0.34
CA TRP A 26 -8.77 -6.96 -0.72
C TRP A 26 -7.71 -5.98 -0.21
N ILE A 27 -7.92 -5.40 0.97
CA ILE A 27 -6.95 -4.49 1.57
C ILE A 27 -5.65 -5.25 1.90
N HIS A 28 -5.71 -6.50 2.36
CA HIS A 28 -4.50 -7.29 2.61
C HIS A 28 -3.65 -7.48 1.35
N ILE A 29 -4.29 -7.78 0.21
CA ILE A 29 -3.62 -7.90 -1.08
C ILE A 29 -2.99 -6.56 -1.46
N GLU A 30 -3.72 -5.46 -1.32
CA GLU A 30 -3.24 -4.14 -1.68
C GLU A 30 -2.07 -3.68 -0.79
N ILE A 31 -2.11 -3.98 0.52
CA ILE A 31 -0.98 -3.77 1.43
C ILE A 31 0.25 -4.52 0.92
N CYS A 32 0.10 -5.78 0.51
CA CYS A 32 1.21 -6.56 -0.03
C CYS A 32 1.76 -5.98 -1.33
N HIS A 33 0.90 -5.49 -2.23
CA HIS A 33 1.32 -4.80 -3.44
C HIS A 33 2.08 -3.51 -3.14
N LEU A 34 1.58 -2.68 -2.23
CA LEU A 34 2.22 -1.42 -1.85
C LEU A 34 3.60 -1.66 -1.22
N LEU A 35 3.72 -2.64 -0.32
CA LEU A 35 5.00 -3.03 0.26
C LEU A 35 5.98 -3.47 -0.85
N THR A 36 5.52 -4.30 -1.79
CA THR A 36 6.33 -4.78 -2.91
C THR A 36 6.79 -3.62 -3.79
N TYR A 37 5.88 -2.71 -4.12
CA TYR A 37 6.17 -1.52 -4.93
C TYR A 37 7.22 -0.63 -4.26
N ILE A 38 7.10 -0.36 -2.96
CA ILE A 38 8.07 0.45 -2.20
C ILE A 38 9.48 -0.19 -2.27
N CYS A 39 9.58 -1.50 -2.03
CA CYS A 39 10.86 -2.21 -2.10
C CYS A 39 11.45 -2.20 -3.51
N GLU A 40 10.62 -2.44 -4.52
CA GLU A 40 11.08 -2.55 -5.90
C GLU A 40 11.47 -1.18 -6.47
N GLU A 41 10.72 -0.12 -6.16
CA GLU A 41 11.09 1.25 -6.52
C GLU A 41 12.48 1.60 -5.99
N GLN A 42 12.74 1.31 -4.71
CA GLN A 42 14.05 1.54 -4.10
C GLN A 42 15.17 0.78 -4.83
N ARG A 43 14.92 -0.50 -5.17
CA ARG A 43 15.89 -1.34 -5.89
C ARG A 43 16.18 -0.79 -7.29
N VAL A 44 15.14 -0.41 -8.03
CA VAL A 44 15.24 0.08 -9.41
C VAL A 44 15.95 1.43 -9.46
N LEU A 45 15.58 2.38 -8.59
CA LEU A 45 16.22 3.70 -8.54
C LEU A 45 17.69 3.59 -8.16
N GLY A 46 18.03 2.76 -7.17
CA GLY A 46 19.42 2.50 -6.79
C GLY A 46 20.25 1.89 -7.92
N ALA A 47 19.70 0.90 -8.61
CA ALA A 47 20.37 0.29 -9.76
C ALA A 47 20.56 1.30 -10.90
N LYS A 48 19.56 2.14 -11.18
CA LYS A 48 19.65 3.13 -12.26
C LYS A 48 20.65 4.23 -11.93
N ALA A 49 20.69 4.68 -10.68
CA ALA A 49 21.69 5.65 -10.22
C ALA A 49 23.12 5.12 -10.39
N ALA A 50 23.35 3.84 -10.08
CA ALA A 50 24.66 3.21 -10.26
C ALA A 50 25.05 3.06 -11.74
N GLU A 51 24.09 2.75 -12.62
CA GLU A 51 24.33 2.65 -14.07
C GLU A 51 24.79 3.99 -14.67
N VAL A 52 24.22 5.12 -14.22
CA VAL A 52 24.48 6.44 -14.80
C VAL A 52 25.54 7.27 -14.06
N GLU A 53 26.14 6.74 -12.98
CA GLU A 53 27.07 7.49 -12.10
C GLU A 53 28.28 8.05 -12.86
N GLY A 54 28.84 7.30 -13.80
CA GLY A 54 29.98 7.73 -14.61
C GLY A 54 29.63 8.61 -15.81
N GLU A 55 28.37 8.57 -16.27
CA GLU A 55 27.94 9.25 -17.51
C GLU A 55 27.31 10.61 -17.23
N ASN A 56 26.47 10.69 -16.19
CA ASN A 56 25.73 11.90 -15.88
C ASN A 56 25.55 12.08 -14.36
N PRO A 57 26.53 12.71 -13.70
CA PRO A 57 26.47 12.98 -12.26
C PRO A 57 25.27 13.85 -11.83
N ALA A 58 24.80 14.75 -12.71
CA ALA A 58 23.65 15.60 -12.42
C ALA A 58 22.35 14.78 -12.35
N LEU A 59 22.18 13.81 -13.25
CA LEU A 59 21.03 12.89 -13.22
C LEU A 59 21.07 12.00 -11.98
N VAL A 60 22.25 11.54 -11.56
CA VAL A 60 22.42 10.74 -10.33
C VAL A 60 22.00 11.53 -9.11
N LEU A 61 22.40 12.81 -9.03
CA LEU A 61 21.97 13.71 -7.96
C LEU A 61 20.45 13.85 -7.95
N GLN A 62 19.82 14.08 -9.09
CA GLN A 62 18.35 14.17 -9.19
C GLN A 62 17.66 12.88 -8.74
N ILE A 63 18.18 11.70 -9.12
CA ILE A 63 17.64 10.42 -8.68
C ILE A 63 17.77 10.26 -7.16
N ARG A 64 18.91 10.67 -6.57
CA ARG A 64 19.13 10.63 -5.13
C ARG A 64 18.20 11.59 -4.37
N GLU A 65 18.05 12.82 -4.84
CA GLU A 65 17.14 13.79 -4.25
C GLU A 65 15.68 13.32 -4.29
N TYR A 66 15.24 12.81 -5.43
CA TYR A 66 13.90 12.21 -5.57
C TYR A 66 13.71 11.02 -4.62
N TRP A 67 14.73 10.17 -4.48
CA TRP A 67 14.69 9.05 -3.56
C TRP A 67 14.65 9.48 -2.10
N ASP A 68 15.47 10.45 -1.69
CA ASP A 68 15.52 10.95 -0.31
C ASP A 68 14.19 11.56 0.14
N GLU A 69 13.51 12.28 -0.75
CA GLU A 69 12.17 12.81 -0.46
C GLU A 69 11.18 11.67 -0.19
N ARG A 70 11.15 10.66 -1.08
CA ARG A 70 10.22 9.52 -0.97
C ARG A 70 10.57 8.56 0.15
N ALA A 71 11.85 8.34 0.44
CA ALA A 71 12.31 7.41 1.47
C ALA A 71 11.72 7.75 2.84
N ARG A 72 11.55 9.05 3.13
CA ARG A 72 10.93 9.53 4.39
C ARG A 72 9.47 9.11 4.50
N PHE A 73 8.71 9.23 3.42
CA PHE A 73 7.31 8.77 3.38
C PHE A 73 7.24 7.24 3.34
N ASN A 74 8.10 6.60 2.57
CA ASN A 74 8.15 5.14 2.41
C ASN A 74 8.46 4.43 3.73
N ASP A 75 9.36 4.94 4.57
CA ASP A 75 9.64 4.35 5.89
C ASP A 75 8.41 4.46 6.82
N LEU A 76 7.72 5.61 6.83
CA LEU A 76 6.48 5.77 7.59
C LEU A 76 5.37 4.85 7.09
N HIS A 77 5.18 4.79 5.76
CA HIS A 77 4.19 3.93 5.12
C HIS A 77 4.50 2.45 5.37
N TRP A 78 5.75 2.03 5.20
CA TRP A 78 6.22 0.68 5.46
C TRP A 78 5.90 0.25 6.90
N ARG A 79 6.24 1.07 7.90
CA ARG A 79 5.95 0.79 9.31
C ARG A 79 4.45 0.69 9.57
N SER A 80 3.67 1.60 9.01
CA SER A 80 2.22 1.62 9.16
C SER A 80 1.57 0.39 8.52
N LEU A 81 1.96 0.04 7.30
CA LEU A 81 1.47 -1.11 6.56
C LEU A 81 1.83 -2.43 7.25
N ILE A 82 3.05 -2.56 7.78
CA ILE A 82 3.44 -3.72 8.60
C ILE A 82 2.63 -3.79 9.88
N ALA A 83 2.37 -2.66 10.54
CA ALA A 83 1.58 -2.63 11.76
C ALA A 83 0.14 -3.11 11.48
N ILE A 84 -0.46 -2.63 10.38
CA ILE A 84 -1.80 -3.06 9.93
C ILE A 84 -1.81 -4.56 9.64
N LYS A 85 -0.83 -5.06 8.86
CA LYS A 85 -0.70 -6.49 8.53
C LYS A 85 -0.54 -7.41 9.76
N ARG A 86 -0.20 -6.86 10.93
CA ARG A 86 -0.04 -7.61 12.19
C ARG A 86 -1.27 -7.57 13.09
N LEU A 87 -2.30 -6.79 12.74
CA LEU A 87 -3.52 -6.71 13.54
C LEU A 87 -4.28 -8.04 13.47
N ARG A 88 -4.90 -8.43 14.59
CA ARG A 88 -5.71 -9.66 14.64
C ARG A 88 -7.01 -9.43 13.88
N GLY A 89 -7.27 -10.22 12.84
CA GLY A 89 -8.36 -9.98 11.90
C GLY A 89 -7.93 -9.16 10.68
N PHE A 90 -6.62 -9.07 10.45
CA PHE A 90 -5.94 -8.59 9.25
C PHE A 90 -4.94 -9.66 8.76
#